data_AF-A0A965QSS4-F1
#
_entry.id   AF-A0A965QSS4-F1
#
_cell.length_a   1.000
_cell.length_b   1.000
_cell.length_c   1.000
_cell.angle_alpha   90.00
_cell.angle_beta   90.00
_cell.angle_gamma   90.00
#
_symmetry.space_group_name_H-M   'P 1'
#
loop_
_entity.id
_entity.type
_entity.pdbx_description
1 polymer ?
#
loop_
_entity_poly.entity_id
_entity_poly.type
_entity_poly.pdbx_seq_one_letter_code
_entity_poly.pdbx_strand_id
1 'polypeptide(L)'
;MPVNARPSSPHAGGGSHRWPVQRFIGLRWSPAVWHVVTVLAVLVACGCSGRQARPRNHTDIAYDRLRVDTLFIAKDGRRVVQPMNKDGVAVIDAAAGVLGWPAWQCNNPDCPGRQADGTPYLFPWPNPFISVNPDGTLVARQPNMPAERKVFDEFATQNCPACKERRSLASESPQQRQQYKDWCQPHELPSAAKQRMELDKELQRISAGAKPPSK
;
A
#
# COMPACT_ATOMS: atom_id res chain seq x y z
N MET A 1 -35.31 -27.61 -3.46
CA MET A 1 -36.19 -26.66 -4.19
C MET A 1 -36.42 -25.47 -3.26
N PRO A 2 -36.18 -24.19 -3.64
CA PRO A 2 -36.39 -23.56 -4.94
C PRO A 2 -35.11 -22.98 -5.61
N VAL A 3 -34.97 -23.16 -6.93
CA VAL A 3 -35.16 -22.19 -8.04
C VAL A 3 -34.04 -21.13 -8.16
N ASN A 4 -33.07 -21.47 -9.01
CA ASN A 4 -32.07 -20.59 -9.62
C ASN A 4 -32.72 -19.52 -10.50
N ALA A 5 -32.40 -18.25 -10.28
CA ALA A 5 -32.62 -17.19 -11.26
C ALA A 5 -31.27 -16.63 -11.71
N ARG A 6 -30.88 -16.94 -12.95
CA ARG A 6 -29.74 -16.32 -13.64
C ARG A 6 -30.15 -14.93 -14.13
N PRO A 7 -29.34 -13.88 -13.93
CA PRO A 7 -29.51 -12.64 -14.65
C PRO A 7 -29.00 -12.78 -16.09
N SER A 8 -29.84 -12.33 -17.01
CA SER A 8 -29.65 -12.24 -18.45
C SER A 8 -28.56 -11.23 -18.80
N SER A 9 -27.56 -11.64 -19.57
CA SER A 9 -26.58 -10.73 -20.17
C SER A 9 -27.22 -9.85 -21.25
N PRO A 10 -27.02 -8.53 -21.24
CA PRO A 10 -27.43 -7.69 -22.36
C PRO A 10 -26.48 -7.84 -23.55
N HIS A 11 -27.10 -7.84 -24.72
CA HIS A 11 -26.53 -7.99 -26.05
C HIS A 11 -25.37 -7.03 -26.34
N ALA A 12 -24.27 -7.57 -26.85
CA ALA A 12 -23.23 -6.83 -27.55
C ALA A 12 -23.76 -6.34 -28.91
N GLY A 13 -24.12 -5.05 -28.99
CA GLY A 13 -24.40 -4.38 -30.26
C GLY A 13 -23.11 -4.13 -31.03
N GLY A 14 -22.87 -4.95 -32.06
CA GLY A 14 -21.79 -4.75 -33.03
C GLY A 14 -22.07 -3.57 -33.96
N GLY A 15 -21.70 -2.37 -33.54
CA GLY A 15 -21.67 -1.17 -34.39
C GLY A 15 -20.46 -1.20 -35.32
N SER A 16 -20.66 -1.55 -36.58
CA SER A 16 -19.65 -1.47 -37.63
C SER A 16 -19.45 -0.01 -38.06
N HIS A 17 -18.58 0.71 -37.35
CA HIS A 17 -18.12 2.04 -37.76
C HIS A 17 -17.23 1.91 -39.00
N ARG A 18 -17.83 2.09 -40.18
CA ARG A 18 -17.10 2.37 -41.42
C ARG A 18 -16.51 3.77 -41.33
N TRP A 19 -15.19 3.84 -41.21
CA TRP A 19 -14.47 5.09 -41.30
C TRP A 19 -14.58 5.66 -42.72
N PRO A 20 -14.92 6.95 -42.89
CA PRO A 20 -14.87 7.59 -44.20
C PRO A 20 -13.41 7.62 -44.68
N VAL A 21 -13.19 7.13 -45.89
CA VAL A 21 -11.91 7.24 -46.60
C VAL A 21 -11.64 8.73 -46.81
N GLN A 22 -10.85 9.33 -45.91
CA GLN A 22 -10.37 10.70 -46.07
C GLN A 22 -9.46 10.75 -47.30
N ARG A 23 -9.98 11.34 -48.37
CA ARG A 23 -9.17 11.80 -49.51
C ARG A 23 -8.18 12.82 -48.98
N PHE A 24 -6.90 12.43 -48.93
CA PHE A 24 -5.80 13.36 -48.72
C PHE A 24 -5.76 14.34 -49.89
N ILE A 25 -6.34 15.52 -49.70
CA ILE A 25 -6.12 16.67 -50.56
C ILE A 25 -4.67 17.08 -50.32
N GLY A 26 -3.83 16.94 -51.34
CA GLY A 26 -2.42 17.34 -51.30
C GLY A 26 -2.30 18.85 -51.13
N LEU A 27 -2.34 19.33 -49.88
CA LEU A 27 -1.90 20.67 -49.56
C LEU A 27 -0.41 20.75 -49.89
N ARG A 28 -0.05 21.55 -50.90
CA ARG A 28 1.32 21.98 -51.13
C ARG A 28 1.69 22.95 -50.03
N TRP A 29 2.42 22.46 -49.02
CA TRP A 29 2.97 23.28 -47.96
C TRP A 29 4.01 24.22 -48.54
N SER A 30 3.89 25.53 -48.25
CA SER A 30 4.91 26.50 -48.62
C SER A 30 6.24 26.16 -47.94
N PRO A 31 7.39 26.38 -48.59
CA PRO A 31 8.72 26.12 -48.01
C PRO A 31 8.91 26.76 -46.62
N ALA A 32 8.24 27.90 -46.35
CA ALA A 32 8.27 28.54 -45.04
C ALA A 32 7.67 27.66 -43.92
N VAL A 33 6.60 26.90 -44.23
CA VAL A 33 5.95 26.05 -43.23
C VAL A 33 6.77 24.79 -42.96
N TRP A 34 7.49 24.28 -43.97
CA TRP A 34 8.45 23.20 -43.80
C TRP A 34 9.57 23.57 -42.83
N HIS A 35 10.10 24.79 -42.92
CA HIS A 35 11.12 25.26 -41.98
C HIS A 35 10.59 25.38 -40.55
N VAL A 36 9.38 25.91 -40.35
CA VAL A 36 8.79 26.03 -39.01
C VAL A 36 8.55 24.65 -38.38
N VAL A 37 8.00 23.69 -39.13
CA VAL A 37 7.77 22.33 -38.65
C VAL A 37 9.08 21.62 -38.32
N THR A 38 10.11 21.82 -39.15
CA THR A 38 11.41 21.19 -38.94
C THR A 38 12.12 21.78 -37.71
N VAL A 39 12.07 23.09 -37.51
CA VAL A 39 12.62 23.74 -36.30
C VAL A 39 11.86 23.31 -35.05
N LEU A 40 10.53 23.20 -35.09
CA LEU A 40 9.76 22.67 -33.96
C LEU A 40 10.10 21.21 -33.65
N ALA A 41 10.24 20.37 -34.69
CA ALA A 41 10.61 18.96 -34.52
C ALA A 41 12.02 18.82 -33.93
N VAL A 42 12.97 19.67 -34.34
CA VAL A 42 14.32 19.72 -33.76
C VAL A 42 14.28 20.21 -32.31
N LEU A 43 13.47 21.22 -31.97
CA LEU A 43 13.33 21.69 -30.59
C LEU A 43 12.65 20.65 -29.68
N VAL A 44 11.70 19.88 -30.18
CA VAL A 44 11.09 18.75 -29.44
C VAL A 44 12.07 17.58 -29.31
N ALA A 45 12.87 17.29 -30.34
CA ALA A 45 13.89 16.25 -30.30
C ALA A 45 15.06 16.61 -29.36
N CYS A 46 15.48 17.88 -29.33
CA CYS A 46 16.54 18.38 -28.45
C CYS A 46 16.05 18.68 -27.03
N GLY A 47 14.79 19.06 -26.84
CA GLY A 47 14.19 19.32 -25.52
C GLY A 47 13.96 18.08 -24.66
N CYS A 48 14.02 16.88 -25.26
CA CYS A 48 13.97 15.59 -24.57
C CYS A 48 15.35 14.98 -24.33
N SER A 49 16.44 15.75 -24.48
CA SER A 49 17.78 15.29 -24.10
C SER A 49 17.83 15.12 -22.58
N GLY A 50 17.66 13.85 -22.20
CA GLY A 50 17.42 13.33 -20.86
C GLY A 50 18.10 14.11 -19.75
N ARG A 51 17.30 14.70 -18.87
CA ARG A 51 17.70 14.79 -17.47
C ARG A 51 18.01 13.37 -17.04
N GLN A 52 19.31 13.02 -17.03
CA GLN A 52 19.77 11.79 -16.41
C GLN A 52 19.17 11.81 -15.02
N ALA A 53 18.28 10.86 -14.74
CA ALA A 53 17.71 10.73 -13.42
C ALA A 53 18.89 10.66 -12.46
N ARG A 54 18.98 11.64 -11.55
CA ARG A 54 20.08 11.66 -10.57
C ARG A 54 20.16 10.27 -9.93
N PRO A 55 21.37 9.75 -9.65
CA PRO A 55 21.50 8.52 -8.89
C PRO A 55 20.62 8.60 -7.63
N ARG A 56 19.83 7.55 -7.41
CA ARG A 56 19.01 7.44 -6.20
C ARG A 56 19.93 7.31 -4.99
N ASN A 57 19.53 7.89 -3.87
CA ASN A 57 20.25 7.80 -2.60
C ASN A 57 19.42 7.02 -1.56
N HIS A 58 19.99 6.79 -0.37
CA HIS A 58 19.32 6.09 0.74
C HIS A 58 17.96 6.70 1.10
N THR A 59 17.85 8.03 1.05
CA THR A 59 16.61 8.76 1.36
C THR A 59 15.52 8.47 0.32
N ASP A 60 15.85 8.42 -0.98
CA ASP A 60 14.91 8.08 -2.04
C ASP A 60 14.36 6.67 -1.89
N ILE A 61 15.21 5.72 -1.48
CA ILE A 61 14.79 4.33 -1.23
C ILE A 61 13.90 4.26 0.01
N ALA A 62 14.24 4.98 1.07
CA ALA A 62 13.42 5.05 2.28
C ALA A 62 12.01 5.59 1.98
N TYR A 63 11.90 6.65 1.17
CA TYR A 63 10.59 7.18 0.75
C TYR A 63 9.82 6.18 -0.11
N ASP A 64 10.47 5.46 -1.02
CA ASP A 64 9.78 4.46 -1.82
C ASP A 64 9.32 3.26 -0.99
N ARG A 65 10.02 2.91 0.10
CA ARG A 65 9.56 1.89 1.07
C ARG A 65 8.27 2.30 1.79
N LEU A 66 7.98 3.60 1.90
CA LEU A 66 6.69 4.11 2.43
C LEU A 66 5.59 4.05 1.37
N ARG A 67 5.95 4.12 0.08
CA ARG A 67 5.02 4.06 -1.04
C ARG A 67 4.59 2.65 -1.44
N VAL A 68 5.14 1.62 -0.79
CA VAL A 68 4.76 0.23 -1.04
C VAL A 68 3.33 0.01 -0.54
N ASP A 69 2.51 -0.62 -1.37
CA ASP A 69 1.13 -0.97 -1.01
C ASP A 69 1.07 -1.75 0.29
N THR A 70 0.16 -1.35 1.16
CA THR A 70 -0.07 -1.95 2.47
C THR A 70 -1.54 -2.26 2.62
N LEU A 71 -1.86 -3.41 3.21
CA LEU A 71 -3.23 -3.75 3.57
C LEU A 71 -3.59 -3.04 4.87
N PHE A 72 -4.68 -2.28 4.85
CA PHE A 72 -5.29 -1.67 6.02
C PHE A 72 -6.61 -2.35 6.34
N ILE A 73 -6.87 -2.54 7.64
CA ILE A 73 -8.12 -3.12 8.15
C ILE A 73 -8.80 -2.09 9.06
N ALA A 74 -10.06 -1.79 8.77
CA ALA A 74 -10.92 -0.97 9.60
C ALA A 74 -11.47 -1.77 10.80
N LYS A 75 -11.99 -1.06 11.81
CA LYS A 75 -12.61 -1.70 12.99
C LYS A 75 -13.79 -2.62 12.63
N ASP A 76 -14.51 -2.29 11.57
CA ASP A 76 -15.63 -3.09 11.04
C ASP A 76 -15.20 -4.25 10.13
N GLY A 77 -13.89 -4.47 9.96
CA GLY A 77 -13.33 -5.55 9.15
C GLY A 77 -13.14 -5.22 7.67
N ARG A 78 -13.55 -4.03 7.20
CA ARG A 78 -13.27 -3.62 5.82
C ARG A 78 -11.78 -3.53 5.54
N ARG A 79 -11.42 -3.86 4.30
CA ARG A 79 -10.05 -3.96 3.82
C ARG A 79 -9.78 -2.92 2.75
N VAL A 80 -8.67 -2.19 2.87
CA VAL A 80 -8.23 -1.18 1.91
C VAL A 80 -6.77 -1.44 1.58
N VAL A 81 -6.41 -1.45 0.30
CA VAL A 81 -5.01 -1.57 -0.14
C VAL A 81 -4.60 -0.24 -0.72
N GLN A 82 -3.57 0.37 -0.12
CA GLN A 82 -2.98 1.61 -0.62
C GLN A 82 -1.57 1.81 -0.07
N PRO A 83 -0.78 2.72 -0.64
CA PRO A 83 0.50 3.12 -0.06
C PRO A 83 0.34 3.67 1.35
N MET A 84 1.36 3.47 2.19
CA MET A 84 1.38 4.06 3.52
C MET A 84 1.59 5.58 3.41
N ASN A 85 0.87 6.36 4.21
CA ASN A 85 1.12 7.79 4.27
C ASN A 85 2.50 8.07 4.89
N LYS A 86 3.00 9.31 4.73
CA LYS A 86 4.28 9.74 5.30
C LYS A 86 4.40 9.49 6.81
N ASP A 87 3.27 9.51 7.51
CA ASP A 87 3.22 9.35 8.96
C ASP A 87 3.27 7.87 9.35
N GLY A 88 2.97 6.94 8.45
CA GLY A 88 3.20 5.52 8.68
C GLY A 88 2.16 4.81 9.54
N VAL A 89 1.09 5.51 9.98
CA VAL A 89 0.34 5.07 11.16
C VAL A 89 -1.04 4.49 10.86
N ALA A 90 -1.79 5.16 9.99
CA ALA A 90 -3.17 4.78 9.66
C ALA A 90 -3.59 5.46 8.37
N VAL A 91 -4.68 4.97 7.78
CA VAL A 91 -5.31 5.58 6.60
C VAL A 91 -6.75 5.89 6.91
N ILE A 92 -7.25 6.99 6.37
CA ILE A 92 -8.69 7.27 6.35
C ILE A 92 -9.16 6.89 4.97
N ASP A 93 -10.03 5.89 4.89
CA ASP A 93 -10.74 5.61 3.65
C ASP A 93 -11.73 6.76 3.43
N ALA A 94 -11.40 7.65 2.48
CA ALA A 94 -12.18 8.84 2.19
C ALA A 94 -13.60 8.52 1.69
N ALA A 95 -13.82 7.37 1.05
CA ALA A 95 -15.15 6.95 0.61
C ALA A 95 -16.00 6.48 1.79
N ALA A 96 -15.37 5.87 2.78
CA ALA A 96 -16.01 5.30 3.95
C ALA A 96 -16.11 6.24 5.16
N GLY A 97 -15.23 7.23 5.24
CA GLY A 97 -14.97 8.00 6.47
C GLY A 97 -14.42 7.14 7.61
N VAL A 98 -13.76 6.02 7.33
CA VAL A 98 -13.32 5.06 8.36
C VAL A 98 -11.80 4.96 8.44
N LEU A 99 -11.32 4.95 9.67
CA LEU A 99 -9.91 4.77 10.02
C LEU A 99 -9.50 3.30 9.89
N GLY A 100 -8.60 3.03 8.95
CA GLY A 100 -7.93 1.76 8.75
C GLY A 100 -6.53 1.74 9.35
N TRP A 101 -6.16 0.60 9.94
CA TRP A 101 -4.85 0.37 10.53
C TRP A 101 -4.08 -0.67 9.71
N PRO A 102 -2.74 -0.59 9.62
CA PRO A 102 -1.96 -1.63 8.96
C PRO A 102 -2.38 -3.01 9.49
N ALA A 103 -2.59 -3.94 8.57
CA ALA A 103 -2.97 -5.30 8.91
C ALA A 103 -1.80 -6.00 9.60
N TRP A 104 -2.12 -6.71 10.68
CA TRP A 104 -1.24 -7.68 11.32
C TRP A 104 -1.77 -9.07 11.05
N GLN A 105 -0.88 -10.05 11.07
CA GLN A 105 -1.20 -11.46 10.93
C GLN A 105 -0.76 -12.23 12.18
N CYS A 106 -1.56 -13.20 12.60
CA CYS A 106 -1.19 -14.13 13.65
C CYS A 106 -0.78 -15.48 13.06
N ASN A 107 0.49 -15.83 13.25
CA ASN A 107 1.10 -17.07 12.79
C ASN A 107 1.01 -18.22 13.82
N ASN A 108 0.33 -18.02 14.95
CA ASN A 108 0.08 -19.10 15.92
C ASN A 108 -0.66 -20.25 15.21
N PRO A 109 -0.12 -21.48 15.15
CA PRO A 109 -0.79 -22.60 14.49
C PRO A 109 -2.21 -22.82 15.03
N ASP A 110 -2.39 -22.62 16.34
CA ASP A 110 -3.66 -22.85 17.06
C ASP A 110 -4.51 -21.57 17.20
N CYS A 111 -4.25 -20.55 16.37
CA CYS A 111 -5.01 -19.30 16.41
C CYS A 111 -6.50 -19.55 16.15
N PRO A 112 -7.42 -19.15 17.04
CA PRO A 112 -8.85 -19.36 16.85
C PRO A 112 -9.44 -18.59 15.67
N GLY A 113 -8.78 -17.49 15.27
CA GLY A 113 -9.19 -16.68 14.12
C GLY A 113 -8.64 -17.18 12.78
N ARG A 114 -7.85 -18.27 12.76
CA ARG A 114 -7.30 -18.85 11.53
C ARG A 114 -8.45 -19.23 10.60
N GLN A 115 -8.29 -18.94 9.31
CA GLN A 115 -9.28 -19.26 8.30
C GLN A 115 -9.32 -20.77 8.02
N ALA A 116 -10.43 -21.27 7.50
CA ALA A 116 -10.62 -22.70 7.22
C ALA A 116 -9.64 -23.25 6.16
N ASP A 117 -9.13 -22.38 5.28
CA ASP A 117 -8.10 -22.70 4.28
C ASP A 117 -6.67 -22.71 4.86
N GLY A 118 -6.51 -22.49 6.16
CA GLY A 118 -5.24 -22.41 6.85
C GLY A 118 -4.60 -21.02 6.82
N THR A 119 -5.18 -20.04 6.12
CA THR A 119 -4.65 -18.68 6.05
C THR A 119 -4.59 -18.03 7.44
N PRO A 120 -3.47 -17.36 7.81
CA PRO A 120 -3.34 -16.67 9.08
C PRO A 120 -4.49 -15.69 9.36
N TYR A 121 -4.84 -15.53 10.64
CA TYR A 121 -5.82 -14.53 11.04
C TYR A 121 -5.25 -13.12 10.85
N LEU A 122 -5.97 -12.29 10.09
CA LEU A 122 -5.61 -10.89 9.88
C LEU A 122 -6.44 -9.98 10.80
N PHE A 123 -5.80 -8.99 11.41
CA PHE A 123 -6.46 -8.07 12.34
C PHE A 123 -5.79 -6.68 12.32
N PRO A 124 -6.52 -5.61 12.65
CA PRO A 124 -5.93 -4.28 12.82
C PRO A 124 -5.21 -4.17 14.16
N TRP A 125 -4.22 -3.27 14.25
CA TRP A 125 -3.57 -2.88 15.51
C TRP A 125 -3.82 -1.40 15.82
N PRO A 126 -5.01 -1.01 16.35
CA PRO A 126 -5.32 0.38 16.60
C PRO A 126 -4.41 1.03 17.63
N ASN A 127 -3.78 2.14 17.27
CA ASN A 127 -3.00 2.95 18.21
C ASN A 127 -3.93 3.92 18.96
N PRO A 128 -4.13 3.75 20.28
CA PRO A 128 -5.04 4.58 21.07
C PRO A 128 -4.53 6.02 21.28
N PHE A 129 -3.32 6.32 20.80
CA PHE A 129 -2.69 7.64 20.85
C PHE A 129 -2.74 8.40 19.53
N ILE A 130 -3.44 7.87 18.53
CA ILE A 130 -3.75 8.60 17.30
C ILE A 130 -5.22 8.96 17.31
N SER A 131 -5.50 10.22 17.02
CA SER A 131 -6.85 10.74 16.81
C SER A 131 -6.99 11.29 15.39
N VAL A 132 -8.21 11.27 14.88
CA VAL A 132 -8.57 11.87 13.59
C VAL A 132 -9.26 13.19 13.88
N ASN A 133 -8.73 14.29 13.35
CA ASN A 133 -9.39 15.58 13.39
C ASN A 133 -10.58 15.62 12.42
N PRO A 134 -11.54 16.56 12.58
CA PRO A 134 -12.66 16.71 11.64
C PRO A 134 -12.24 16.97 10.19
N ASP A 135 -11.06 17.53 9.97
CA ASP A 135 -10.49 17.78 8.63
C ASP A 135 -9.79 16.55 8.02
N GLY A 136 -9.82 15.39 8.70
CA GLY A 136 -9.18 14.16 8.25
C GLY A 136 -7.68 14.09 8.54
N THR A 137 -7.11 15.03 9.28
CA THR A 137 -5.70 14.94 9.70
C THR A 137 -5.53 14.02 10.90
N LEU A 138 -4.40 13.32 10.96
CA LEU A 138 -4.04 12.46 12.10
C LEU A 138 -3.20 13.25 13.10
N VAL A 139 -3.57 13.18 14.38
CA VAL A 139 -2.79 13.76 15.47
C VAL A 139 -2.32 12.65 16.39
N ALA A 140 -0.99 12.54 16.55
CA ALA A 140 -0.39 11.71 17.55
C ALA A 140 -0.25 12.49 18.87
N ARG A 141 -0.65 11.88 19.97
CA ARG A 141 -0.39 12.39 21.32
C ARG A 141 0.57 11.46 22.05
N GLN A 142 1.35 11.99 22.99
CA GLN A 142 2.17 11.13 23.84
C GLN A 142 1.40 10.70 25.09
N PRO A 143 1.64 9.49 25.63
CA PRO A 143 1.14 9.11 26.94
C PRO A 143 1.85 9.94 28.00
N ASN A 144 1.18 10.96 28.53
CA ASN A 144 1.77 11.92 29.47
C ASN A 144 1.22 11.79 30.90
N MET A 145 0.23 10.92 31.13
CA MET A 145 -0.36 10.66 32.45
C MET A 145 -0.19 9.19 32.87
N PRO A 146 -0.11 8.86 34.18
CA PRO A 146 -0.01 7.46 34.64
C PRO A 146 -1.15 6.55 34.15
N ALA A 147 -2.37 7.06 34.06
CA ALA A 147 -3.51 6.31 33.50
C ALA A 147 -3.29 5.94 32.02
N GLU A 148 -2.67 6.83 31.25
CA GLU A 148 -2.34 6.58 29.85
C GLU A 148 -1.16 5.63 29.69
N ARG A 149 -0.27 5.59 30.68
CA ARG A 149 0.83 4.61 30.69
C ARG A 149 0.29 3.18 30.69
N LYS A 150 -0.76 2.91 31.47
CA LYS A 150 -1.42 1.59 31.47
C LYS A 150 -1.97 1.24 30.08
N VAL A 151 -2.66 2.20 29.43
CA VAL A 151 -3.18 2.03 28.07
C VAL A 151 -2.04 1.78 27.07
N PHE A 152 -0.91 2.48 27.24
CA PHE A 152 0.29 2.28 26.43
C PHE A 152 0.88 0.89 26.63
N ASP A 153 1.02 0.42 27.87
CA ASP A 153 1.59 -0.89 28.15
C ASP A 153 0.69 -2.02 27.59
N GLU A 154 -0.64 -1.87 27.69
CA GLU A 154 -1.61 -2.78 27.06
C GLU A 154 -1.48 -2.79 25.53
N PHE A 155 -1.36 -1.62 24.90
CA PHE A 155 -1.11 -1.47 23.47
C PHE A 155 0.25 -2.02 23.04
N ALA A 156 1.30 -1.80 23.82
CA ALA A 156 2.67 -2.23 23.52
C ALA A 156 2.84 -3.76 23.61
N THR A 157 1.90 -4.46 24.24
CA THR A 157 2.00 -5.91 24.41
C THR A 157 1.79 -6.69 23.10
N GLN A 158 1.27 -6.07 22.02
CA GLN A 158 1.17 -6.69 20.68
C GLN A 158 0.61 -8.14 20.68
N ASN A 159 -0.70 -8.28 20.86
CA ASN A 159 -1.45 -9.53 20.97
C ASN A 159 -2.55 -9.69 19.91
N CYS A 160 -2.58 -10.83 19.23
CA CYS A 160 -3.73 -11.25 18.43
C CYS A 160 -5.02 -11.28 19.28
N PRO A 161 -6.11 -10.60 18.87
CA PRO A 161 -7.34 -10.52 19.65
C PRO A 161 -8.02 -11.88 19.79
N ALA A 162 -7.99 -12.72 18.75
CA ALA A 162 -8.55 -14.07 18.80
C ALA A 162 -7.78 -14.98 19.79
N CYS A 163 -6.45 -14.88 19.84
CA CYS A 163 -5.66 -15.61 20.83
C CYS A 163 -5.92 -15.09 22.26
N LYS A 164 -6.11 -13.77 22.43
CA LYS A 164 -6.33 -13.14 23.74
C LYS A 164 -7.53 -13.74 24.48
N GLU A 165 -8.58 -14.14 23.76
CA GLU A 165 -9.78 -14.75 24.34
C GLU A 165 -9.52 -16.11 25.03
N ARG A 166 -8.46 -16.82 24.63
CA ARG A 166 -8.10 -18.13 25.21
C ARG A 166 -6.92 -18.06 26.17
N ARG A 167 -6.25 -16.91 26.24
CA ARG A 167 -5.01 -16.73 27.00
C ARG A 167 -5.28 -16.41 28.45
N SER A 168 -4.59 -17.13 29.33
CA SER A 168 -4.56 -16.83 30.76
C SER A 168 -3.40 -15.88 31.07
N LEU A 169 -3.52 -14.62 30.66
CA LEU A 169 -2.43 -13.62 30.73
C LEU A 169 -1.78 -13.50 32.12
N ALA A 170 -2.54 -13.74 33.19
CA ALA A 170 -2.06 -13.69 34.57
C ALA A 170 -1.16 -14.87 34.96
N SER A 171 -1.30 -16.03 34.31
CA SER A 171 -0.54 -17.25 34.61
C SER A 171 0.52 -17.58 33.57
N GLU A 172 0.63 -16.80 32.49
CA GLU A 172 1.63 -17.02 31.44
C GLU A 172 3.05 -16.70 31.91
N SER A 173 3.99 -17.58 31.58
CA SER A 173 5.41 -17.28 31.75
C SER A 173 5.87 -16.15 30.82
N PRO A 174 6.99 -15.46 31.13
CA PRO A 174 7.59 -14.50 30.20
C PRO A 174 7.85 -15.09 28.80
N GLN A 175 8.27 -16.35 28.71
CA GLN A 175 8.55 -17.04 27.44
C GLN A 175 7.27 -17.25 26.64
N GLN A 176 6.18 -17.67 27.27
CA GLN A 176 4.87 -17.81 26.60
C GLN A 176 4.39 -16.45 26.07
N ARG A 177 4.52 -15.39 26.88
CA ARG A 177 4.17 -14.04 26.45
C ARG A 177 4.98 -13.58 25.26
N GLN A 178 6.29 -13.85 25.25
CA GLN A 178 7.15 -13.52 24.12
C GLN A 178 6.78 -14.33 22.88
N GLN A 179 6.52 -15.62 23.01
CA GLN A 179 6.09 -16.49 21.91
C GLN A 179 4.82 -15.95 21.22
N TYR A 180 3.83 -15.48 22.00
CA TYR A 180 2.63 -14.86 21.43
C TYR A 180 2.91 -13.55 20.68
N LYS A 181 3.92 -12.78 21.12
CA LYS A 181 4.37 -11.59 20.40
C LYS A 181 5.03 -11.97 19.08
N ASP A 182 5.91 -12.95 19.09
CA ASP A 182 6.65 -13.40 17.91
C ASP A 182 5.72 -13.98 16.82
N TRP A 183 4.58 -14.54 17.23
CA TRP A 183 3.52 -14.97 16.31
C TRP A 183 2.76 -13.82 15.65
N CYS A 184 2.75 -12.61 16.23
CA CYS A 184 2.05 -11.46 15.67
C CYS A 184 3.03 -10.63 14.84
N GLN A 185 2.81 -10.56 13.53
CA GLN A 185 3.69 -9.86 12.59
C GLN A 185 2.90 -8.91 11.71
N PRO A 186 3.49 -7.81 11.21
CA PRO A 186 2.88 -7.03 10.14
C PRO A 186 2.55 -7.95 8.95
N HIS A 187 1.35 -7.81 8.41
CA HIS A 187 0.97 -8.52 7.19
C HIS A 187 1.59 -7.81 6.00
N GLU A 188 2.21 -8.58 5.10
CA GLU A 188 2.80 -8.06 3.88
C GLU A 188 2.11 -8.66 2.65
N LEU A 189 1.69 -7.79 1.73
CA LEU A 189 1.15 -8.22 0.45
C LEU A 189 2.25 -8.86 -0.41
N PRO A 190 1.97 -9.90 -1.22
CA PRO A 190 2.99 -10.51 -2.08
C PRO A 190 3.67 -9.52 -3.04
N SER A 191 2.91 -8.56 -3.58
CA SER A 191 3.45 -7.47 -4.41
C SER A 191 4.38 -6.55 -3.61
N ALA A 192 3.98 -6.23 -2.37
CA ALA A 192 4.76 -5.42 -1.45
C ALA A 192 6.08 -6.08 -1.07
N ALA A 193 6.05 -7.37 -0.71
CA ALA A 193 7.24 -8.15 -0.39
C ALA A 193 8.25 -8.15 -1.54
N LYS A 194 7.76 -8.36 -2.78
CA LYS A 194 8.61 -8.29 -3.98
C LYS A 194 9.23 -6.90 -4.15
N GLN A 195 8.44 -5.84 -3.99
CA GLN A 195 8.92 -4.48 -4.14
C GLN A 195 9.95 -4.11 -3.06
N ARG A 196 9.73 -4.50 -1.79
CA ARG A 196 10.69 -4.28 -0.70
C ARG A 196 11.99 -5.02 -0.94
N MET A 197 11.93 -6.27 -1.40
CA MET A 197 13.13 -7.04 -1.75
C MET A 197 13.97 -6.32 -2.82
N GLU A 198 13.35 -5.77 -3.86
CA GLU A 198 14.09 -5.02 -4.91
C GLU A 198 14.68 -3.70 -4.37
N LEU A 199 13.95 -2.99 -3.51
CA LEU A 199 14.45 -1.79 -2.82
C LEU A 199 15.63 -2.12 -1.90
N ASP A 200 15.58 -3.24 -1.19
CA ASP A 200 16.65 -3.68 -0.28
C ASP A 200 17.91 -4.09 -1.08
N LYS A 201 17.76 -4.77 -2.23
CA LYS A 201 18.86 -5.04 -3.16
C LYS A 201 19.48 -3.76 -3.73
N GLU A 202 18.66 -2.75 -4.05
CA GLU A 202 19.15 -1.44 -4.48
C GLU A 202 19.94 -0.73 -3.37
N LEU A 203 19.42 -0.76 -2.14
CA LEU A 203 20.08 -0.18 -0.97
C LEU A 203 21.43 -0.83 -0.67
N GLN A 204 21.50 -2.15 -0.78
CA GLN A 204 22.76 -2.90 -0.64
C GLN A 204 23.78 -2.51 -1.70
N ARG A 205 23.36 -2.36 -2.97
CA ARG A 205 24.25 -1.90 -4.05
C ARG A 205 24.81 -0.50 -3.79
N ILE A 206 23.96 0.45 -3.40
CA ILE A 206 24.41 1.82 -3.06
C ILE A 206 25.38 1.77 -1.88
N SER A 207 25.07 1.00 -0.85
CA SER A 207 25.92 0.88 0.35
C SER A 207 27.27 0.23 0.06
N ALA A 208 27.34 -0.66 -0.93
CA ALA A 208 28.57 -1.27 -1.41
C ALA A 208 29.37 -0.36 -2.38
N GLY A 209 28.90 0.86 -2.66
CA GLY A 209 29.51 1.75 -3.65
C GLY A 209 29.36 1.29 -5.09
N ALA A 210 28.45 0.35 -5.37
CA ALA A 210 28.21 -0.12 -6.73
C ALA A 210 27.59 1.00 -7.58
N LYS A 211 28.17 1.24 -8.76
CA LYS A 211 27.57 2.15 -9.74
C LYS A 211 26.19 1.62 -10.16
N PRO A 212 25.18 2.49 -10.32
CA PRO A 212 23.87 2.07 -10.79
C PRO A 212 23.98 1.43 -12.18
N PRO A 213 23.14 0.43 -12.50
CA PRO A 213 23.15 -0.20 -13.82
C PRO A 213 22.85 0.86 -14.89
N SER A 214 23.68 0.92 -15.94
CA SER A 214 23.38 1.72 -17.13
C SER A 214 22.10 1.16 -17.75
N LYS A 215 21.04 1.97 -17.74
CA LYS A 215 19.78 1.66 -18.43
C LYS A 215 19.96 1.66 -19.94
#